data_AF-A0A920FX29-F1
#
_entry.id   AF-A0A920FX29-F1
#
_cell.length_a   1.000
_cell.length_b   1.000
_cell.length_c   1.000
_cell.angle_alpha   90.00
_cell.angle_beta   90.00
_cell.angle_gamma   90.00
#
_symmetry.space_group_name_H-M   'P 1'
#
loop_
_entity.id
_entity.type
_entity.pdbx_description
1 polymer ?
#
loop_
_entity_poly.entity_id
_entity_poly.type
_entity_poly.pdbx_seq_one_letter_code
_entity_poly.pdbx_strand_id
1 'polypeptide(L)'
;MKRSEINNAIETAKKMMDTYNWTLPKWGYWSKEDYNNNPEMTKYLKDHQMGWDVTDFGKDNFNSQGITLFCIRNGIQSNFDDKPYAEKITLHARGPGNPFS
;
A
#
# COMPACT_ATOMS: atom_id res chain seq x y z
N MET A 1 -0.42 14.82 -5.59
CA MET A 1 0.96 14.30 -5.33
C MET A 1 1.74 13.98 -6.61
N LYS A 2 3.01 14.38 -6.69
CA LYS A 2 3.94 14.03 -7.76
C LYS A 2 4.40 12.57 -7.64
N ARG A 3 4.76 11.94 -8.77
CA ARG A 3 5.27 10.55 -8.77
C ARG A 3 6.52 10.37 -7.91
N SER A 4 7.39 11.38 -7.85
CA SER A 4 8.58 11.36 -6.98
C SER A 4 8.21 11.32 -5.50
N GLU A 5 7.17 12.03 -5.07
CA GLU A 5 6.69 12.03 -3.69
C GLU A 5 6.10 10.68 -3.31
N ILE A 6 5.29 10.09 -4.20
CA ILE A 6 4.72 8.75 -4.03
C ILE A 6 5.82 7.70 -3.89
N ASN A 7 6.82 7.72 -4.79
CA ASN A 7 7.94 6.79 -4.73
C ASN A 7 8.72 6.96 -3.41
N ASN A 8 8.97 8.20 -2.97
CA ASN A 8 9.66 8.46 -1.71
C ASN A 8 8.87 7.95 -0.49
N ALA A 9 7.54 8.08 -0.50
CA ALA A 9 6.68 7.55 0.55
C ALA A 9 6.75 6.01 0.65
N ILE A 10 6.69 5.32 -0.48
CA ILE A 10 6.83 3.86 -0.56
C ILE A 10 8.22 3.41 -0.07
N GLU A 11 9.30 4.07 -0.50
CA GLU A 11 10.65 3.73 -0.06
C GLU A 11 10.87 3.99 1.44
N THR A 12 10.27 5.06 1.97
CA THR A 12 10.27 5.33 3.41
C THR A 12 9.53 4.22 4.17
N ALA A 13 8.39 3.77 3.65
CA ALA A 13 7.63 2.69 4.24
C ALA A 13 8.41 1.36 4.26
N LYS A 14 9.09 1.01 3.17
CA LYS A 14 9.95 -0.18 3.11
C LYS A 14 11.05 -0.15 4.17
N LYS A 15 11.78 0.97 4.28
CA LYS A 15 12.84 1.13 5.31
C LYS A 15 12.30 1.00 6.73
N MET A 16 11.11 1.55 7.00
CA MET A 16 10.47 1.41 8.30
C MET A 16 10.07 -0.05 8.56
N MET A 17 9.48 -0.75 7.59
CA MET A 17 9.17 -2.17 7.72
C MET A 17 10.41 -3.02 8.00
N ASP A 18 11.54 -2.76 7.31
CA ASP A 18 12.82 -3.43 7.57
C ASP A 18 13.29 -3.22 9.02
N THR A 19 13.07 -2.03 9.59
CA THR A 19 13.44 -1.71 10.99
C THR A 19 12.66 -2.54 12.00
N TYR A 20 11.42 -2.91 11.68
CA TYR A 20 10.56 -3.74 12.53
C TYR A 20 10.53 -5.22 12.10
N ASN A 21 11.45 -5.65 11.24
CA ASN A 21 11.54 -7.01 10.70
C ASN A 21 10.24 -7.50 10.01
N TRP A 22 9.52 -6.57 9.37
CA TRP A 22 8.37 -6.90 8.54
C TRP A 22 8.82 -7.13 7.10
N THR A 23 8.34 -8.21 6.49
CA THR A 23 8.58 -8.51 5.08
C THR A 23 7.26 -8.60 4.32
N LEU A 24 7.27 -8.14 3.08
CA LEU A 24 6.10 -8.25 2.20
C LEU A 24 6.16 -9.55 1.37
N PRO A 25 5.02 -10.00 0.83
CA PRO A 25 5.03 -10.97 -0.25
C PRO A 25 5.93 -10.50 -1.41
N LYS A 26 6.50 -11.44 -2.17
CA LYS A 26 7.41 -11.15 -3.31
C LYS A 26 6.86 -10.07 -4.24
N TRP A 27 5.57 -10.11 -4.54
CA TRP A 27 4.90 -9.16 -5.43
C TRP A 27 4.81 -7.73 -4.87
N GLY A 28 4.98 -7.53 -3.56
CA GLY A 28 5.10 -6.21 -2.96
C GLY A 28 6.38 -5.46 -3.31
N TYR A 29 7.37 -6.16 -3.87
CA TYR A 29 8.65 -5.62 -4.32
C TYR A 29 8.78 -5.56 -5.85
N TRP A 30 7.73 -5.92 -6.59
CA TRP A 30 7.78 -5.98 -8.04
C TRP A 30 8.10 -4.63 -8.69
N SER A 31 8.96 -4.69 -9.69
CA SER A 31 9.13 -3.63 -10.67
C SER A 31 7.96 -3.59 -11.65
N LYS A 32 7.92 -2.57 -12.51
CA LYS A 32 6.94 -2.49 -13.60
C LYS A 32 7.09 -3.67 -14.57
N GLU A 33 8.31 -4.15 -14.78
CA GLU A 33 8.59 -5.31 -15.63
C GLU A 33 8.04 -6.59 -15.02
N ASP A 34 8.31 -6.84 -13.73
CA ASP A 34 7.75 -8.00 -13.01
C ASP A 34 6.22 -8.00 -13.06
N TYR A 35 5.61 -6.83 -12.84
CA TYR A 35 4.16 -6.66 -12.91
C TYR A 35 3.59 -7.05 -14.29
N ASN A 36 4.27 -6.66 -15.37
CA ASN A 36 3.86 -7.00 -16.74
C ASN A 36 4.11 -8.48 -17.08
N ASN A 37 5.15 -9.09 -16.51
CA ASN A 37 5.52 -10.49 -16.73
C ASN A 37 4.64 -11.48 -15.95
N ASN A 38 3.78 -11.01 -15.04
CA ASN A 38 2.90 -11.84 -14.21
C ASN A 38 1.41 -11.47 -14.36
N PRO A 39 0.82 -11.53 -15.57
CA PRO A 39 -0.50 -10.95 -15.86
C PRO A 39 -1.65 -11.55 -15.04
N GLU A 40 -1.63 -12.86 -14.77
CA GLU A 40 -2.68 -13.52 -13.99
C GLU A 40 -2.67 -13.07 -12.52
N MET A 41 -1.50 -13.08 -11.88
CA MET A 41 -1.38 -12.60 -10.50
C MET A 41 -1.66 -11.10 -10.42
N THR A 42 -1.16 -10.32 -11.38
CA THR A 42 -1.46 -8.89 -11.51
C THR A 42 -2.96 -8.64 -11.58
N LYS A 43 -3.70 -9.42 -12.39
CA LYS A 43 -5.16 -9.35 -12.45
C LYS A 43 -5.80 -9.68 -11.09
N TYR A 44 -5.36 -10.76 -10.45
CA TYR A 44 -5.84 -11.14 -9.12
C TYR A 44 -5.65 -10.00 -8.10
N LEU A 45 -4.43 -9.46 -8.00
CA LEU A 45 -4.11 -8.37 -7.07
C LEU A 45 -4.94 -7.13 -7.33
N LYS A 46 -5.12 -6.77 -8.62
CA LYS A 46 -5.93 -5.61 -9.02
C LYS A 46 -7.40 -5.79 -8.68
N ASP A 47 -7.98 -6.94 -9.00
CA ASP A 47 -9.39 -7.24 -8.73
C ASP A 47 -9.71 -7.19 -7.22
N HIS A 48 -8.74 -7.57 -6.37
CA HIS A 48 -8.87 -7.53 -4.91
C HIS A 48 -8.38 -6.21 -4.29
N GLN A 49 -7.95 -5.22 -5.08
CA GLN A 49 -7.40 -3.95 -4.58
C GLN A 49 -6.22 -4.15 -3.60
N MET A 50 -5.32 -5.06 -3.95
CA MET A 50 -4.12 -5.40 -3.16
C MET A 50 -2.89 -4.62 -3.64
N GLY A 51 -1.94 -4.41 -2.72
CA GLY A 51 -0.69 -3.70 -2.97
C GLY A 51 -0.61 -2.30 -2.39
N TRP A 52 0.30 -1.50 -2.95
CA TRP A 52 0.65 -0.16 -2.46
C TRP A 52 -0.45 0.85 -2.77
N ASP A 53 -0.81 1.63 -1.75
CA ASP A 53 -1.68 2.78 -1.87
C ASP A 53 -1.09 3.96 -1.07
N VAL A 54 -1.14 5.15 -1.67
CA VAL A 54 -0.55 6.38 -1.12
C VAL A 54 -1.57 7.49 -1.34
N THR A 55 -2.01 8.11 -0.26
CA THR A 55 -3.02 9.16 -0.31
C THR A 55 -2.67 10.30 0.65
N ASP A 56 -2.91 11.52 0.19
CA ASP A 56 -2.96 12.75 0.99
C ASP A 56 -4.42 13.23 1.18
N PHE A 57 -5.38 12.36 0.84
CA PHE A 57 -6.82 12.64 0.83
C PHE A 57 -7.22 13.84 -0.05
N GLY A 58 -6.42 14.17 -1.08
CA GLY A 58 -6.66 15.31 -1.96
C GLY A 58 -6.41 16.67 -1.30
N LYS A 59 -5.62 16.70 -0.23
CA LYS A 59 -5.34 17.92 0.56
C LYS A 59 -3.98 18.56 0.28
N ASP A 60 -3.21 18.00 -0.65
CA ASP A 60 -1.84 18.44 -1.00
C ASP A 60 -0.90 18.56 0.23
N ASN A 61 -1.17 17.79 1.28
CA ASN A 61 -0.47 17.86 2.57
C ASN A 61 -0.18 16.46 3.15
N PHE A 62 0.57 15.68 2.37
CA PHE A 62 0.95 14.31 2.74
C PHE A 62 1.71 14.23 4.07
N ASN A 63 2.60 15.18 4.37
CA ASN A 63 3.46 15.10 5.56
C ASN A 63 2.71 15.22 6.90
N SER A 64 1.51 15.79 6.92
CA SER A 64 0.73 15.93 8.16
C SER A 64 -0.45 14.96 8.24
N GLN A 65 -1.04 14.58 7.10
CA GLN A 65 -2.29 13.80 7.07
C GLN A 65 -2.25 12.62 6.09
N GLY A 66 -1.12 12.39 5.43
CA GLY A 66 -0.97 11.33 4.45
C GLY A 66 -0.80 9.94 5.06
N ILE A 67 -1.25 8.95 4.32
CA ILE A 67 -1.09 7.53 4.64
C ILE A 67 -0.39 6.84 3.48
N THR A 68 0.62 6.04 3.81
CA THR A 68 1.14 4.99 2.94
C THR A 68 0.68 3.66 3.50
N LEU A 69 0.09 2.81 2.66
CA LEU A 69 -0.34 1.49 3.08
C LEU A 69 0.00 0.42 2.06
N PHE A 70 0.05 -0.81 2.54
CA PHE A 70 0.14 -2.00 1.72
C PHE A 70 -0.97 -2.98 2.10
N CYS A 71 -1.84 -3.29 1.14
CA CYS A 71 -2.93 -4.25 1.31
C CYS A 71 -2.42 -5.67 0.97
N ILE A 72 -2.21 -6.51 1.99
CA ILE A 72 -1.61 -7.85 1.88
C ILE A 72 -2.61 -8.88 1.38
N ARG A 73 -3.87 -8.75 1.79
CA ARG A 73 -4.98 -9.62 1.39
C ARG A 73 -6.28 -8.85 1.53
N ASN A 74 -7.21 -9.14 0.64
CA ASN A 74 -8.55 -8.59 0.64
C ASN A 74 -9.48 -9.60 -0.03
N GLY A 75 -10.79 -9.48 0.21
CA GLY A 75 -11.83 -10.18 -0.52
C GLY A 75 -12.61 -9.25 -1.43
N ILE A 76 -13.37 -9.80 -2.37
CA ILE A 76 -14.30 -9.04 -3.21
C ILE A 76 -15.64 -8.92 -2.49
N GLN A 77 -16.06 -7.70 -2.18
CA GLN A 77 -17.26 -7.40 -1.37
C GLN A 77 -18.56 -8.07 -1.89
N SER A 78 -18.70 -8.25 -3.20
CA SER A 78 -19.86 -8.88 -3.83
C SER A 78 -19.74 -10.40 -4.00
N ASN A 79 -18.61 -11.00 -3.64
CA ASN A 79 -18.36 -12.43 -3.75
C ASN A 79 -18.33 -13.08 -2.36
N PHE A 80 -19.44 -13.72 -1.97
CA PHE A 80 -19.60 -14.33 -0.65
C PHE A 80 -18.74 -15.59 -0.44
N ASP A 81 -18.22 -16.19 -1.52
CA ASP A 81 -17.32 -17.34 -1.45
C ASP A 81 -15.84 -16.93 -1.27
N ASP A 82 -15.53 -15.64 -1.32
CA ASP A 82 -14.19 -15.12 -1.08
C ASP A 82 -13.96 -14.78 0.41
N LYS A 83 -12.75 -14.33 0.74
CA LYS A 83 -12.33 -14.02 2.10
C LYS A 83 -13.22 -12.93 2.70
N PRO A 84 -13.82 -13.15 3.88
CA PRO A 84 -14.63 -12.15 4.55
C PRO A 84 -13.80 -11.10 5.32
N TYR A 85 -12.48 -11.02 5.06
CA TYR A 85 -11.56 -10.18 5.82
C TYR A 85 -10.44 -9.62 4.93
N ALA A 86 -9.82 -8.54 5.43
CA ALA A 86 -8.68 -7.88 4.80
C ALA A 86 -7.57 -7.63 5.81
N GLU A 87 -6.33 -7.53 5.33
CA GLU A 87 -5.16 -7.18 6.13
C GLU A 87 -4.37 -6.08 5.42
N LYS A 88 -4.07 -5.00 6.15
CA LYS A 88 -3.32 -3.85 5.63
C LYS A 88 -2.28 -3.41 6.64
N ILE A 89 -1.06 -3.16 6.19
CA ILE A 89 -0.05 -2.42 6.96
C ILE A 89 -0.20 -0.95 6.60
N THR A 90 -0.32 -0.09 7.60
CA THR A 90 -0.44 1.36 7.40
C THR A 90 0.70 2.08 8.10
N LEU A 91 1.30 3.04 7.40
CA LEU A 91 2.33 3.91 7.91
C LEU A 91 1.83 5.34 7.78
N HIS A 92 1.79 6.02 8.92
CA HIS A 92 1.22 7.35 9.05
C HIS A 92 2.34 8.36 9.20
N ALA A 93 2.23 9.48 8.49
CA ALA A 93 3.19 10.56 8.64
C ALA A 93 3.08 11.15 10.06
N ARG A 94 4.18 11.24 10.81
CA ARG A 94 4.17 11.92 12.12
C ARG A 94 4.12 13.43 11.89
N GLY A 95 3.01 14.06 12.25
CA GLY A 95 2.85 15.51 12.18
C GLY A 95 1.73 16.01 13.09
N PRO A 96 1.76 17.28 13.51
CA PRO A 96 0.68 17.88 14.29
C PRO A 96 -0.66 17.76 13.55
N GLY A 97 -1.69 17.23 14.20
CA GLY A 97 -3.01 17.05 13.61
C GLY A 97 -3.22 15.73 12.85
N ASN A 98 -2.26 14.81 12.89
CA ASN A 98 -2.54 13.42 12.51
C ASN A 98 -3.43 12.78 13.60
N PRO A 99 -4.64 12.28 13.26
CA PRO A 99 -5.54 11.65 14.24
C PRO A 99 -4.97 10.36 14.86
N PHE A 100 -3.83 9.87 14.36
CA PHE A 100 -3.14 8.66 14.80
C PHE A 100 -1.77 8.93 15.46
N SER A 101 -1.38 10.19 15.70
CA SER A 101 -0.11 10.58 16.35
C SER A 101 -0.26 10.98 17.81
#